data_AF-A0A3B8ZB03-F1
#
_entry.id   AF-A0A3B8ZB03-F1
#
_cell.length_a   1.000
_cell.length_b   1.000
_cell.length_c   1.000
_cell.angle_alpha   90.00
_cell.angle_beta   90.00
_cell.angle_gamma   90.00
#
_symmetry.space_group_name_H-M   'P 1'
#
loop_
_entity.id
_entity.type
_entity.pdbx_description
1 polymer ?
#
loop_
_entity_poly.entity_id
_entity_poly.type
_entity_poly.pdbx_seq_one_letter_code
_entity_poly.pdbx_strand_id
1 'polypeptide(L)'
;MRHKRHGRVLGRAPSHRRSLFRNMVTAIVLTERETDELDPNPPKVKGRIVTTLEKAKEIRPLVEKCVTLAKNCRIAEQAAAEFGTDADRNSESWKQWRKSERHSQWVAARAPAVAARRRLYQILQSKQAVQILCDQLAERFEDRPGGYTRILRLAKPRLGDAGTRAILEFVGRNDRSAKKSQKPDFGNAESNSPASDQ
;
A
#
# COMPACT_ATOMS: atom_id res chain seq x y z
N MET A 1 -6.78 -9.37 34.51
CA MET A 1 -6.67 -9.25 33.03
C MET A 1 -6.29 -7.82 32.67
N ARG A 2 -5.24 -7.58 31.87
CA ARG A 2 -4.96 -6.23 31.34
C ARG A 2 -5.78 -5.98 30.07
N HIS A 3 -6.81 -5.15 30.18
CA HIS A 3 -7.63 -4.71 29.04
C HIS A 3 -6.76 -3.94 28.02
N LYS A 4 -7.16 -3.93 26.74
CA LYS A 4 -6.44 -3.26 25.62
C LYS A 4 -5.07 -3.84 25.23
N ARG A 5 -4.72 -5.07 25.64
CA ARG A 5 -3.58 -5.79 25.05
C ARG A 5 -3.96 -6.36 23.68
N HIS A 6 -3.48 -5.71 22.63
CA HIS A 6 -3.65 -6.12 21.24
C HIS A 6 -2.34 -6.67 20.67
N GLY A 7 -2.46 -7.65 19.77
CA GLY A 7 -1.36 -8.23 19.02
C GLY A 7 -0.57 -9.34 19.72
N ARG A 8 0.13 -10.13 18.92
CA ARG A 8 0.92 -11.29 19.34
C ARG A 8 2.33 -10.89 19.80
N VAL A 9 2.91 -11.67 20.71
CA VAL A 9 4.30 -11.48 21.17
C VAL A 9 5.31 -12.10 20.22
N LEU A 10 4.91 -13.13 19.46
CA LEU A 10 5.76 -13.86 18.51
C LEU A 10 7.05 -14.41 19.14
N GLY A 11 7.02 -14.71 20.44
CA GLY A 11 8.18 -15.20 21.21
C GLY A 11 9.37 -14.24 21.21
N ARG A 12 9.15 -12.92 21.12
CA ARG A 12 10.21 -11.91 21.03
C ARG A 12 10.06 -10.81 22.06
N ALA A 13 11.19 -10.30 22.53
CA ALA A 13 11.24 -9.06 23.32
C ALA A 13 10.66 -7.88 22.50
N PRO A 14 10.12 -6.83 23.17
CA PRO A 14 9.48 -5.71 22.48
C PRO A 14 10.36 -5.01 21.44
N SER A 15 11.66 -4.83 21.71
CA SER A 15 12.63 -4.23 20.78
C SER A 15 12.79 -5.07 19.51
N HIS A 16 13.03 -6.38 19.64
CA HIS A 16 13.16 -7.31 18.53
C HIS A 16 11.87 -7.40 17.70
N ARG A 17 10.71 -7.38 18.36
CA ARG A 17 9.41 -7.37 17.67
C ARG A 17 9.21 -6.09 16.86
N ARG A 18 9.57 -4.91 17.40
CA ARG A 18 9.53 -3.64 16.66
C ARG A 18 10.43 -3.68 15.43
N SER A 19 11.67 -4.18 15.57
CA SER A 19 12.60 -4.34 14.45
C SER A 19 12.07 -5.32 13.40
N LEU A 20 11.50 -6.45 13.82
CA LEU A 20 10.89 -7.42 12.91
C LEU A 20 9.74 -6.78 12.10
N PHE A 21 8.86 -6.03 12.76
CA PHE A 21 7.74 -5.37 12.10
C PHE A 21 8.22 -4.31 11.11
N ARG A 22 9.15 -3.44 11.52
CA ARG A 22 9.79 -2.48 10.62
C ARG A 22 10.35 -3.19 9.38
N ASN A 23 11.18 -4.21 9.57
CA ASN A 23 11.85 -4.88 8.47
C ASN A 23 10.83 -5.54 7.51
N MET A 24 9.77 -6.16 8.02
CA MET A 24 8.73 -6.75 7.16
C MET A 24 7.88 -5.71 6.41
N VAL A 25 7.55 -4.58 7.04
CA VAL A 25 6.82 -3.48 6.38
C VAL A 25 7.71 -2.81 5.33
N THR A 26 8.97 -2.55 5.66
CA THR A 26 9.94 -2.02 4.70
C THR A 26 10.14 -2.99 3.54
N ALA A 27 10.24 -4.30 3.80
CA ALA A 27 10.42 -5.30 2.75
C ALA A 27 9.27 -5.34 1.74
N ILE A 28 8.00 -5.34 2.18
CA ILE A 28 6.87 -5.34 1.24
C ILE A 28 6.86 -4.07 0.37
N VAL A 29 7.18 -2.91 0.93
CA VAL A 29 7.28 -1.66 0.16
C VAL A 29 8.44 -1.71 -0.83
N LEU A 30 9.62 -2.19 -0.42
CA LEU A 30 10.80 -2.27 -1.29
C LEU A 30 10.65 -3.29 -2.43
N THR A 31 9.63 -4.15 -2.42
CA THR A 31 9.32 -4.98 -3.60
C THR A 31 8.74 -4.18 -4.76
N GLU A 32 8.30 -2.95 -4.55
CA GLU A 32 7.80 -2.05 -5.60
C GLU A 32 8.92 -1.22 -6.25
N ARG A 33 10.16 -1.28 -5.73
CA ARG A 33 11.29 -0.56 -6.31
C ARG A 33 11.53 -0.99 -7.76
N GLU A 34 12.09 -0.07 -8.54
CA GLU A 34 12.62 -0.44 -9.85
C GLU A 34 13.89 -1.29 -9.68
N THR A 35 13.97 -2.34 -10.48
CA THR A 35 15.07 -3.30 -10.49
C THR A 35 15.67 -3.34 -11.87
N ASP A 36 16.99 -3.30 -11.95
CA ASP A 36 17.77 -3.47 -13.16
C ASP A 36 18.26 -4.92 -13.30
N GLU A 37 18.85 -5.23 -14.45
CA GLU A 37 19.43 -6.56 -14.74
C GLU A 37 20.60 -6.90 -13.79
N LEU A 38 21.17 -5.90 -13.13
CA LEU A 38 22.29 -6.02 -12.19
C LEU A 38 21.83 -6.15 -10.73
N ASP A 39 20.52 -6.09 -10.43
CA ASP A 39 20.02 -6.24 -9.06
C ASP A 39 20.31 -7.68 -8.58
N PRO A 40 21.11 -7.87 -7.51
CA PRO A 40 21.45 -9.21 -7.03
C PRO A 40 20.27 -9.94 -6.38
N ASN A 41 19.18 -9.23 -6.04
CA ASN A 41 18.03 -9.79 -5.35
C ASN A 41 16.71 -9.12 -5.78
N PRO A 42 16.28 -9.33 -7.04
CA PRO A 42 15.05 -8.75 -7.54
C PRO A 42 13.83 -9.41 -6.86
N PRO A 43 12.78 -8.64 -6.55
CA PRO A 43 11.57 -9.20 -5.99
C PRO A 43 10.87 -10.08 -7.04
N LYS A 44 10.54 -11.32 -6.67
CA LYS A 44 9.82 -12.24 -7.57
C LYS A 44 8.48 -11.68 -8.06
N VAL A 45 7.79 -10.92 -7.22
CA VAL A 45 6.51 -10.28 -7.52
C VAL A 45 6.46 -8.93 -6.82
N LYS A 46 6.22 -7.85 -7.58
CA LYS A 46 6.07 -6.49 -7.02
C LYS A 46 4.86 -6.43 -6.06
N GLY A 47 5.06 -5.82 -4.90
CA GLY A 47 4.04 -5.60 -3.87
C GLY A 47 3.66 -6.83 -3.05
N ARG A 48 4.53 -7.85 -2.98
CA ARG A 48 4.22 -9.14 -2.35
C ARG A 48 5.37 -9.68 -1.50
N ILE A 49 5.06 -10.15 -0.29
CA ILE A 49 5.98 -10.95 0.54
C ILE A 49 5.31 -12.24 1.01
N VAL A 50 6.13 -13.26 1.28
CA VAL A 50 5.66 -14.53 1.85
C VAL A 50 6.23 -14.71 3.24
N THR A 51 5.36 -14.86 4.24
CA THR A 51 5.74 -14.99 5.65
C THR A 51 4.81 -16.00 6.36
N THR A 52 4.83 -16.06 7.70
CA THR A 52 3.86 -16.87 8.44
C THR A 52 2.54 -16.10 8.61
N LEU A 53 1.42 -16.82 8.72
CA LEU A 53 0.09 -16.22 8.82
C LEU A 53 -0.01 -15.23 9.99
N GLU A 54 0.58 -15.59 11.12
CA GLU A 54 0.59 -14.81 12.35
C GLU A 54 1.35 -13.51 12.12
N LYS A 55 2.55 -13.58 11.53
CA LYS A 55 3.36 -12.39 11.21
C LYS A 55 2.63 -11.47 10.24
N ALA A 56 2.00 -12.01 9.19
CA ALA A 56 1.24 -11.23 8.22
C ALA A 56 0.08 -10.47 8.88
N LYS A 57 -0.67 -11.13 9.78
CA LYS A 57 -1.77 -10.51 10.52
C LYS A 57 -1.30 -9.38 11.44
N GLU A 58 -0.13 -9.52 12.07
CA GLU A 58 0.43 -8.49 12.97
C GLU A 58 0.96 -7.26 12.22
N ILE A 59 1.55 -7.43 11.03
CA ILE A 59 2.13 -6.29 10.29
C ILE A 59 1.09 -5.53 9.47
N ARG A 60 -0.03 -6.16 9.12
CA ARG A 60 -1.08 -5.54 8.29
C ARG A 60 -1.51 -4.15 8.79
N PRO A 61 -1.88 -3.93 10.07
CA PRO A 61 -2.26 -2.59 10.55
C PRO A 61 -1.17 -1.54 10.36
N LEU A 62 0.11 -1.95 10.48
CA LEU A 62 1.24 -1.04 10.29
C LEU A 62 1.44 -0.69 8.81
N VAL A 63 1.27 -1.65 7.89
CA VAL A 63 1.28 -1.39 6.44
C VAL A 63 0.14 -0.46 6.05
N GLU A 64 -1.10 -0.75 6.50
CA GLU A 64 -2.27 0.08 6.21
C GLU A 64 -2.04 1.53 6.66
N LYS A 65 -1.52 1.71 7.88
CA LYS A 65 -1.16 3.03 8.41
C LYS A 65 -0.10 3.75 7.57
N CYS A 66 0.91 3.04 7.07
CA CYS A 66 1.93 3.64 6.22
C CYS A 66 1.33 4.15 4.90
N VAL A 67 0.43 3.36 4.28
CA VAL A 67 -0.27 3.79 3.06
C VAL A 67 -1.15 5.01 3.34
N THR A 68 -1.92 5.02 4.45
CA THR A 68 -2.72 6.19 4.83
C THR A 68 -1.87 7.44 5.03
N LEU A 69 -0.72 7.34 5.72
CA LEU A 69 0.19 8.48 5.90
C LEU A 69 0.75 8.95 4.55
N ALA A 70 1.04 8.03 3.63
CA ALA A 70 1.52 8.36 2.30
C ALA A 70 0.46 9.10 1.46
N LYS A 71 -0.81 8.68 1.52
CA LYS A 71 -1.92 9.41 0.90
C LYS A 71 -2.06 10.83 1.43
N ASN A 72 -2.03 11.00 2.76
CA ASN A 72 -2.09 12.32 3.39
C ASN A 72 -0.90 13.19 2.98
N CYS A 73 0.28 12.58 2.77
CA CYS A 73 1.44 13.28 2.22
C CYS A 73 1.14 13.80 0.82
N ARG A 74 0.67 12.95 -0.09
CA ARG A 74 0.36 13.33 -1.48
C ARG A 74 -0.68 14.45 -1.56
N ILE A 75 -1.77 14.34 -0.79
CA ILE A 75 -2.83 15.37 -0.74
C ILE A 75 -2.27 16.73 -0.30
N ALA A 76 -1.43 16.74 0.74
CA ALA A 76 -0.79 17.98 1.21
C ALA A 76 0.25 18.51 0.22
N GLU A 77 0.94 17.65 -0.53
CA GLU A 77 1.85 18.08 -1.59
C GLU A 77 1.11 18.69 -2.79
N GLN A 78 -0.04 18.12 -3.18
CA GLN A 78 -0.93 18.68 -4.21
C GLN A 78 -1.51 20.03 -3.78
N ALA A 79 -2.01 20.15 -2.55
CA ALA A 79 -2.51 21.42 -2.01
C ALA A 79 -1.40 22.48 -1.94
N ALA A 80 -0.17 22.10 -1.58
CA ALA A 80 0.95 23.02 -1.60
C ALA A 80 1.36 23.44 -3.02
N ALA A 81 1.17 22.58 -4.03
CA ALA A 81 1.54 22.89 -5.41
C ALA A 81 0.79 24.12 -5.95
N GLU A 82 -0.46 24.34 -5.54
CA GLU A 82 -1.25 25.53 -5.90
C GLU A 82 -0.56 26.83 -5.52
N PHE A 83 0.08 26.89 -4.34
CA PHE A 83 0.78 28.07 -3.84
C PHE A 83 2.26 28.12 -4.24
N GLY A 84 2.73 27.11 -4.99
CA GLY A 84 4.12 27.00 -5.45
C GLY A 84 4.55 28.16 -6.35
N THR A 85 5.86 28.23 -6.61
CA THR A 85 6.45 29.10 -7.60
C THR A 85 7.33 28.28 -8.53
N ASP A 86 7.30 28.62 -9.82
CA ASP A 86 8.17 28.02 -10.85
C ASP A 86 9.52 28.74 -10.97
N ALA A 87 9.75 29.78 -10.17
CA ALA A 87 10.99 30.54 -10.18
C ALA A 87 12.18 29.67 -9.74
N ASP A 88 13.30 29.78 -10.46
CA ASP A 88 14.54 29.10 -10.11
C ASP A 88 14.99 29.44 -8.70
N ARG A 89 15.55 28.45 -8.00
CA ARG A 89 16.02 28.63 -6.62
C ARG A 89 17.09 29.74 -6.55
N ASN A 90 16.93 30.65 -5.59
CA ASN A 90 17.79 31.83 -5.38
C ASN A 90 17.69 32.95 -6.44
N SER A 91 16.83 32.81 -7.45
CA SER A 91 16.48 33.93 -8.33
C SER A 91 15.82 35.08 -7.55
N GLU A 92 15.75 36.26 -8.16
CA GLU A 92 15.15 37.42 -7.49
C GLU A 92 13.65 37.24 -7.29
N SER A 93 12.95 36.69 -8.29
CA SER A 93 11.54 36.30 -8.18
C SER A 93 11.29 35.27 -7.08
N TRP A 94 12.20 34.29 -6.89
CA TRP A 94 12.11 33.33 -5.79
C TRP A 94 12.27 33.98 -4.41
N LYS A 95 13.22 34.93 -4.27
CA LYS A 95 13.42 35.69 -3.02
C LYS A 95 12.21 36.56 -2.70
N GLN A 96 11.59 37.18 -3.71
CA GLN A 96 10.36 37.96 -3.56
C GLN A 96 9.20 37.06 -3.14
N TRP A 97 9.01 35.91 -3.78
CA TRP A 97 7.99 34.93 -3.39
C TRP A 97 8.15 34.47 -1.93
N ARG A 98 9.37 34.23 -1.44
CA ARG A 98 9.62 33.85 -0.03
C ARG A 98 9.16 34.89 0.99
N LYS A 99 9.05 36.16 0.60
CA LYS A 99 8.55 37.24 1.46
C LYS A 99 7.03 37.46 1.32
N SER A 100 6.40 36.81 0.33
CA SER A 100 4.97 36.95 0.04
C SER A 100 4.09 36.12 0.97
N GLU A 101 2.81 36.49 1.06
CA GLU A 101 1.78 35.69 1.75
C GLU A 101 1.62 34.30 1.12
N ARG A 102 1.80 34.19 -0.20
CA ARG A 102 1.73 32.93 -0.94
C ARG A 102 2.74 31.90 -0.43
N HIS A 103 3.94 32.33 -0.04
CA HIS A 103 4.91 31.43 0.59
C HIS A 103 4.45 30.96 1.97
N SER A 104 3.83 31.83 2.78
CA SER A 104 3.26 31.43 4.07
C SER A 104 2.14 30.40 3.89
N GLN A 105 1.28 30.58 2.89
CA GLN A 105 0.23 29.62 2.51
C GLN A 105 0.84 28.30 2.02
N TRP A 106 1.89 28.35 1.19
CA TRP A 106 2.64 27.18 0.75
C TRP A 106 3.23 26.39 1.92
N VAL A 107 3.88 27.05 2.88
CA VAL A 107 4.47 26.40 4.06
C VAL A 107 3.37 25.73 4.89
N ALA A 108 2.24 26.39 5.11
CA ALA A 108 1.10 25.85 5.85
C ALA A 108 0.52 24.60 5.15
N ALA A 109 0.32 24.66 3.83
CA ALA A 109 -0.17 23.53 3.04
C ALA A 109 0.83 22.36 2.97
N ARG A 110 2.13 22.65 2.90
CA ARG A 110 3.23 21.66 2.81
C ARG A 110 3.53 20.99 4.15
N ALA A 111 3.29 21.65 5.28
CA ALA A 111 3.69 21.16 6.60
C ALA A 111 3.17 19.74 6.95
N PRO A 112 1.89 19.38 6.67
CA PRO A 112 1.39 18.02 6.89
C PRO A 112 2.14 16.96 6.10
N ALA A 113 2.55 17.25 4.85
CA ALA A 113 3.34 16.32 4.04
C ALA A 113 4.71 16.04 4.67
N VAL A 114 5.39 17.09 5.15
CA VAL A 114 6.68 16.96 5.84
C VAL A 114 6.52 16.14 7.12
N ALA A 115 5.47 16.39 7.91
CA ALA A 115 5.17 15.63 9.12
C ALA A 115 4.90 14.15 8.82
N ALA A 116 4.14 13.85 7.75
CA ALA A 116 3.87 12.49 7.30
C ALA A 116 5.16 11.77 6.86
N ARG A 117 6.00 12.40 6.02
CA ARG A 117 7.30 11.83 5.60
C ARG A 117 8.22 11.55 6.79
N ARG A 118 8.30 12.45 7.78
CA ARG A 118 9.06 12.23 9.03
C ARG A 118 8.55 11.03 9.81
N ARG A 119 7.23 10.91 9.95
CA ARG A 119 6.59 9.78 10.65
C ARG A 119 6.82 8.45 9.94
N LEU A 120 6.72 8.44 8.60
CA LEU A 120 7.02 7.27 7.78
C LEU A 120 8.49 6.86 7.94
N TYR A 121 9.41 7.82 7.91
CA TYR A 121 10.84 7.54 8.11
C TYR A 121 11.13 6.97 9.51
N GLN A 122 10.48 7.48 10.56
CA GLN A 122 10.60 6.92 11.92
C GLN A 122 10.19 5.44 11.97
N ILE A 123 9.13 5.06 11.25
CA ILE A 123 8.62 3.68 11.21
C ILE A 123 9.56 2.79 10.39
N LEU A 124 9.94 3.22 9.18
CA LEU A 124 10.58 2.36 8.16
C LEU A 124 12.11 2.40 8.19
N GLN A 125 12.69 3.53 8.60
CA GLN A 125 14.13 3.82 8.56
C GLN A 125 14.76 3.61 7.17
N SER A 126 13.99 3.81 6.10
CA SER A 126 14.45 3.71 4.71
C SER A 126 13.90 4.85 3.88
N LYS A 127 14.79 5.67 3.30
CA LYS A 127 14.40 6.79 2.43
C LYS A 127 13.71 6.31 1.16
N GLN A 128 14.24 5.25 0.56
CA GLN A 128 13.70 4.64 -0.66
C GLN A 128 12.27 4.12 -0.42
N ALA A 129 12.02 3.43 0.70
CA ALA A 129 10.68 2.95 1.01
C ALA A 129 9.67 4.10 1.22
N VAL A 130 10.10 5.20 1.87
CA VAL A 130 9.26 6.40 2.03
C VAL A 130 8.93 7.02 0.68
N GLN A 131 9.89 7.10 -0.23
CA GLN A 131 9.70 7.63 -1.58
C GLN A 131 8.69 6.79 -2.38
N ILE A 132 8.88 5.47 -2.42
CA ILE A 132 7.94 4.53 -3.07
C ILE A 132 6.52 4.69 -2.50
N LEU A 133 6.40 4.84 -1.18
CA LEU A 133 5.10 5.02 -0.53
C LEU A 133 4.42 6.31 -0.99
N CYS A 134 5.10 7.46 -0.88
CA CYS A 134 4.51 8.77 -1.17
C CYS A 134 4.28 9.00 -2.67
N ASP A 135 5.15 8.47 -3.52
CA ASP A 135 5.13 8.78 -4.94
C ASP A 135 4.29 7.75 -5.72
N GLN A 136 4.52 6.44 -5.50
CA GLN A 136 3.87 5.38 -6.28
C GLN A 136 2.62 4.80 -5.59
N LEU A 137 2.73 4.40 -4.32
CA LEU A 137 1.63 3.72 -3.64
C LEU A 137 0.51 4.66 -3.22
N ALA A 138 0.82 5.92 -2.89
CA ALA A 138 -0.18 6.94 -2.59
C ALA A 138 -1.10 7.20 -3.79
N GLU A 139 -0.52 7.28 -4.99
CA GLU A 139 -1.25 7.42 -6.26
C GLU A 139 -2.14 6.21 -6.53
N ARG A 140 -1.55 4.99 -6.47
CA ARG A 140 -2.29 3.74 -6.70
C ARG A 140 -3.51 3.57 -5.81
N PHE A 141 -3.48 4.13 -4.60
CA PHE A 141 -4.53 3.97 -3.60
C PHE A 141 -5.32 5.24 -3.31
N GLU A 142 -5.24 6.26 -4.17
CA GLU A 142 -5.89 7.57 -4.00
C GLU A 142 -7.39 7.43 -3.71
N ASP A 143 -8.12 6.68 -4.53
CA ASP A 143 -9.58 6.49 -4.40
C ASP A 143 -9.98 5.46 -3.34
N ARG A 144 -9.03 4.70 -2.79
CA ARG A 144 -9.32 3.62 -1.85
C ARG A 144 -9.33 4.13 -0.40
N PRO A 145 -10.46 4.08 0.35
CA PRO A 145 -10.50 4.57 1.73
C PRO A 145 -9.78 3.67 2.74
N GLY A 146 -9.52 2.40 2.39
CA GLY A 146 -8.80 1.45 3.24
C GLY A 146 -8.75 0.05 2.65
N GLY A 147 -8.09 -0.88 3.35
CA GLY A 147 -7.94 -2.25 2.86
C GLY A 147 -6.97 -2.32 1.70
N TYR A 148 -5.79 -1.72 1.87
CA TYR A 148 -4.74 -1.65 0.87
C TYR A 148 -4.03 -2.98 0.67
N THR A 149 -4.11 -3.86 1.68
CA THR A 149 -3.46 -5.17 1.68
C THR A 149 -4.43 -6.34 1.82
N ARG A 150 -4.00 -7.47 1.27
CA ARG A 150 -4.66 -8.77 1.35
C ARG A 150 -3.72 -9.80 1.95
N ILE A 151 -4.27 -10.71 2.76
CA ILE A 151 -3.54 -11.86 3.31
C ILE A 151 -4.14 -13.13 2.71
N LEU A 152 -3.34 -13.91 2.00
CA LEU A 152 -3.74 -15.20 1.42
C LEU A 152 -3.00 -16.33 2.13
N ARG A 153 -3.74 -17.26 2.74
CA ARG A 153 -3.13 -18.46 3.35
C ARG A 153 -2.62 -19.38 2.24
N LEU A 154 -1.40 -19.87 2.37
CA LEU A 154 -0.85 -20.86 1.45
C LEU A 154 -1.36 -22.26 1.83
N ALA A 155 -1.59 -23.11 0.83
CA ALA A 155 -2.13 -24.45 1.03
C ALA A 155 -1.16 -25.37 1.78
N LYS A 156 0.13 -25.33 1.42
CA LYS A 156 1.17 -26.15 2.04
C LYS A 156 1.85 -25.40 3.19
N PRO A 157 2.03 -26.02 4.37
CA PRO A 157 2.84 -25.45 5.44
C PRO A 157 4.31 -25.38 5.02
N ARG A 158 5.14 -24.67 5.80
CA ARG A 158 6.58 -24.65 5.57
C ARG A 158 7.18 -26.02 5.86
N LEU A 159 8.05 -26.48 4.97
CA LEU A 159 8.84 -27.70 5.17
C LEU A 159 9.84 -27.49 6.32
N GLY A 160 9.90 -28.44 7.26
CA GLY A 160 10.80 -28.40 8.42
C GLY A 160 10.09 -28.11 9.74
N ASP A 161 9.40 -26.96 9.85
CA ASP A 161 8.74 -26.52 11.10
C ASP A 161 7.20 -26.57 11.06
N ALA A 162 6.62 -27.05 9.95
CA ALA A 162 5.18 -27.09 9.69
C ALA A 162 4.46 -25.74 9.88
N GLY A 163 5.17 -24.61 9.82
CA GLY A 163 4.60 -23.29 10.06
C GLY A 163 3.59 -22.88 8.98
N THR A 164 2.41 -22.39 9.39
CA THR A 164 1.38 -21.92 8.45
C THR A 164 1.87 -20.68 7.72
N ARG A 165 2.02 -20.77 6.40
CA ARG A 165 2.48 -19.65 5.56
C ARG A 165 1.32 -18.83 5.01
N ALA A 166 1.59 -17.57 4.76
CA ALA A 166 0.70 -16.66 4.08
C ALA A 166 1.46 -15.69 3.17
N ILE A 167 0.80 -15.29 2.10
CA ILE A 167 1.18 -14.16 1.27
C ILE A 167 0.55 -12.90 1.87
N LEU A 168 1.34 -11.85 2.07
CA LEU A 168 0.84 -10.49 2.27
C LEU A 168 1.15 -9.69 1.00
N GLU A 169 0.12 -9.07 0.42
CA GLU A 169 0.27 -8.32 -0.83
C GLU A 169 -0.59 -7.06 -0.89
N PHE A 170 -0.16 -6.10 -1.71
CA PHE A 170 -0.95 -4.93 -2.08
C PHE A 170 -2.06 -5.28 -3.09
N VAL A 171 -3.24 -4.74 -2.88
CA VAL A 171 -4.44 -4.98 -3.71
C VAL A 171 -4.36 -4.22 -5.04
N GLY A 172 -4.93 -4.76 -6.13
CA GLY A 172 -5.13 -4.06 -7.41
C GLY A 172 -4.41 -4.63 -8.64
N ARG A 173 -3.23 -5.26 -8.49
CA ARG A 173 -2.52 -5.88 -9.64
C ARG A 173 -2.92 -7.34 -9.87
N ASN A 174 -2.97 -8.12 -8.80
CA ASN A 174 -3.19 -9.58 -8.85
C ASN A 174 -4.55 -9.98 -8.26
N ASP A 175 -5.52 -9.06 -8.35
CA ASP A 175 -6.84 -9.33 -7.79
C ASP A 175 -7.57 -10.36 -8.66
N ARG A 176 -8.05 -11.43 -8.02
CA ARG A 176 -8.87 -12.44 -8.70
C ARG A 176 -10.15 -11.78 -9.20
N SER A 177 -10.32 -11.67 -10.51
CA SER A 177 -11.59 -11.29 -11.12
C SER A 177 -12.57 -12.44 -10.95
N ALA A 178 -13.61 -12.24 -10.13
CA ALA A 178 -14.70 -13.20 -10.05
C ALA A 178 -15.55 -13.04 -11.31
N LYS A 179 -15.35 -13.92 -12.31
CA LYS A 179 -16.34 -14.06 -13.38
C LYS A 179 -17.62 -14.61 -12.73
N LYS A 180 -18.67 -13.78 -12.64
CA LYS A 180 -20.00 -14.28 -12.30
C LYS A 180 -20.36 -15.32 -13.36
N SER A 181 -20.71 -16.53 -12.94
CA SER A 181 -21.28 -17.54 -13.82
C SER A 181 -22.59 -16.97 -14.39
N GLN A 182 -22.63 -16.74 -15.70
CA GLN A 182 -23.90 -16.47 -16.37
C GLN A 182 -24.70 -17.78 -16.43
N LYS A 183 -25.98 -17.71 -16.04
CA LYS A 183 -26.89 -18.84 -16.23
C LYS A 183 -27.02 -19.07 -17.74
N PRO A 184 -26.86 -20.30 -18.25
CA PRO A 184 -27.13 -20.58 -19.65
C PRO A 184 -28.59 -20.19 -19.97
N ASP A 185 -28.75 -19.40 -21.03
CA ASP A 185 -30.05 -19.01 -21.53
C ASP A 185 -30.59 -20.15 -22.39
N PHE A 186 -31.47 -20.96 -21.81
CA PHE A 186 -32.24 -21.94 -22.55
C PHE A 186 -33.50 -21.23 -23.04
N GLY A 187 -33.37 -20.45 -24.10
CA GLY A 187 -34.52 -19.83 -24.77
C GLY A 187 -35.58 -20.90 -25.06
N ASN A 188 -36.84 -20.59 -24.76
CA ASN A 188 -37.99 -21.42 -25.08
C ASN A 188 -37.91 -21.81 -26.56
N ALA A 189 -37.55 -23.08 -26.83
CA ALA A 189 -37.83 -23.69 -28.11
C ALA A 189 -39.36 -23.70 -28.22
N GLU A 190 -39.88 -22.76 -28.99
CA GLU A 190 -41.30 -22.66 -29.29
C GLU A 190 -41.81 -24.02 -29.74
N SER A 191 -42.85 -24.47 -29.04
CA SER A 191 -43.71 -25.57 -29.40
C SER A 191 -44.33 -25.30 -30.77
N ASN A 192 -43.70 -25.79 -31.83
CA ASN A 192 -44.35 -25.96 -33.12
C ASN A 192 -45.30 -27.17 -32.99
N SER A 193 -46.50 -26.94 -32.48
CA SER A 193 -47.61 -27.88 -32.65
C SER A 193 -48.02 -27.89 -34.13
N PRO A 194 -48.08 -29.04 -34.80
CA PRO A 194 -48.63 -29.08 -36.15
C PRO A 194 -50.14 -28.81 -36.05
N ALA A 195 -50.61 -27.77 -36.72
CA ALA A 195 -52.03 -27.53 -36.87
C ALA A 195 -52.66 -28.73 -37.57
N SER A 196 -53.68 -29.30 -36.95
CA SER A 196 -54.51 -30.39 -37.47
C SER A 196 -55.31 -29.93 -38.69
N ASP A 197 -55.22 -30.69 -39.78
CA ASP A 197 -56.19 -30.74 -40.88
C ASP A 197 -57.61 -30.90 -40.35
N GLN A 198 -58.51 -29.97 -40.66
CA GLN A 198 -59.93 -30.20 -41.06
C GLN A 198 -60.43 -29.00 -41.88
#